data_AF-A0A2U0SHX3-F1
#
_entry.id   AF-A0A2U0SHX3-F1
#
_cell.length_a   1.000
_cell.length_b   1.000
_cell.length_c   1.000
_cell.angle_alpha   90.00
_cell.angle_beta   90.00
_cell.angle_gamma   90.00
#
_symmetry.space_group_name_H-M   'P 1'
#
loop_
_entity.id
_entity.type
_entity.pdbx_description
1 polymer ?
#
loop_
_entity_poly.entity_id
_entity_poly.type
_entity_poly.pdbx_seq_one_letter_code
_entity_poly.pdbx_strand_id
1 'polypeptide(L)'
;MSAITRTFTLDDPIKIDGKEVIAAGTIIAVRKPGSGEMRGLALNSLLQLDVASLETLAPRITMPILHKPLAAAMAPNDMLQFGTEVVDFLLPKAAKPASPTT
;
A
#
# COMPACT_ATOMS: atom_id res chain seq x y z
N MET A 1 -21.34 6.77 -1.69
CA MET A 1 -20.05 7.49 -1.62
C MET A 1 -18.96 6.51 -2.02
N SER A 2 -18.46 6.56 -3.26
CA SER A 2 -17.35 5.70 -3.67
C SER A 2 -16.09 6.15 -2.93
N ALA A 3 -15.47 5.24 -2.19
CA ALA A 3 -14.17 5.50 -1.58
C ALA A 3 -13.15 5.83 -2.69
N ILE A 4 -12.25 6.79 -2.46
CA ILE A 4 -11.12 7.03 -3.35
C ILE A 4 -10.24 5.79 -3.29
N THR A 5 -10.15 5.08 -4.40
CA THR A 5 -9.34 3.87 -4.57
C THR A 5 -8.23 4.18 -5.56
N ARG A 6 -6.99 3.99 -5.12
CA ARG A 6 -5.79 4.00 -5.96
C ARG A 6 -5.43 2.58 -6.34
N THR A 7 -4.53 2.42 -7.29
CA THR A 7 -4.08 1.09 -7.72
C THR A 7 -2.59 1.13 -8.01
N PHE A 8 -1.89 0.05 -7.71
CA PHE A 8 -0.55 -0.21 -8.23
C PHE A 8 -0.53 -1.59 -8.87
N THR A 9 0.41 -1.81 -9.78
CA THR A 9 0.59 -3.09 -10.47
C THR A 9 1.85 -3.74 -9.93
N LEU A 10 1.77 -5.02 -9.58
CA LEU A 10 2.94 -5.77 -9.17
C LEU A 10 3.90 -5.93 -10.35
N ASP A 11 5.12 -5.44 -10.20
CA ASP A 11 6.20 -5.69 -11.16
C ASP A 11 6.73 -7.12 -11.00
N ASP A 12 6.78 -7.62 -9.76
CA ASP A 12 7.31 -8.93 -9.41
C ASP A 12 6.23 -9.85 -8.82
N PRO A 13 6.31 -11.17 -9.06
CA PRO A 13 5.39 -12.12 -8.45
C PRO A 13 5.65 -12.25 -6.95
N ILE A 14 4.60 -12.31 -6.15
CA ILE A 14 4.70 -12.60 -4.71
C ILE A 14 4.77 -14.12 -4.53
N LYS A 15 5.86 -14.59 -3.92
CA LYS A 15 6.12 -16.02 -3.71
C LYS A 15 6.21 -16.35 -2.22
N ILE A 16 5.54 -17.41 -1.81
CA ILE A 16 5.63 -17.99 -0.47
C ILE A 16 6.21 -19.41 -0.60
N ASP A 17 7.29 -19.70 0.13
CA ASP A 17 7.99 -20.99 0.06
C ASP A 17 8.32 -21.43 -1.38
N GLY A 18 8.74 -20.47 -2.21
CA GLY A 18 9.08 -20.68 -3.62
C GLY A 18 7.89 -20.85 -4.56
N LYS A 19 6.65 -20.88 -4.05
CA LYS A 19 5.43 -20.96 -4.87
C LYS A 19 4.87 -19.57 -5.12
N GLU A 20 4.56 -19.29 -6.38
CA GLU A 20 3.86 -18.07 -6.77
C GLU A 20 2.43 -18.09 -6.22
N VAL A 21 2.08 -17.07 -5.44
CA VAL A 21 0.75 -16.89 -4.85
C VAL A 21 0.00 -15.77 -5.55
N ILE A 22 0.70 -14.71 -5.95
CA ILE A 22 0.16 -13.61 -6.75
C ILE A 22 1.12 -13.36 -7.90
N ALA A 23 0.61 -13.41 -9.13
CA ALA A 23 1.40 -13.20 -10.34
C ALA A 23 1.83 -11.73 -10.49
N ALA A 24 2.97 -11.52 -11.13
CA ALA A 24 3.32 -10.20 -11.66
C ALA A 24 2.22 -9.71 -12.63
N GLY A 25 2.06 -8.40 -12.73
CA GLY A 25 0.98 -7.76 -13.49
C GLY A 25 -0.37 -7.73 -12.78
N THR A 26 -0.49 -8.32 -11.59
CA THR A 26 -1.72 -8.22 -10.79
C THR A 26 -1.90 -6.77 -10.32
N ILE A 27 -3.09 -6.21 -10.57
CA ILE A 27 -3.48 -4.90 -10.08
C ILE A 27 -3.97 -5.03 -8.64
N ILE A 28 -3.32 -4.33 -7.72
CA ILE A 28 -3.73 -4.22 -6.33
C ILE A 28 -4.44 -2.88 -6.13
N ALA A 29 -5.69 -2.94 -5.70
CA ALA A 29 -6.44 -1.76 -5.31
C ALA A 29 -6.13 -1.37 -3.87
N VAL A 30 -5.90 -0.08 -3.62
CA VAL A 30 -5.59 0.50 -2.31
C VAL A 30 -6.64 1.55 -1.96
N ARG A 31 -7.38 1.32 -0.88
CA ARG A 31 -8.36 2.28 -0.37
C ARG A 31 -7.69 3.28 0.56
N LYS A 32 -8.17 4.53 0.56
CA LYS A 32 -7.82 5.51 1.59
C LYS A 32 -8.10 4.95 3.00
N PRO A 33 -7.10 4.87 3.91
CA PRO A 33 -7.28 4.40 5.28
C PRO A 33 -8.13 5.35 6.11
N GLY A 34 -9.01 4.80 6.95
CA GLY A 34 -9.69 5.52 8.03
C GLY A 34 -8.82 5.65 9.29
N SER A 35 -9.16 6.57 10.19
CA SER A 35 -8.41 6.77 11.45
C SER A 35 -8.32 5.53 12.33
N GLY A 36 -9.41 4.75 12.41
CA GLY A 36 -9.45 3.50 13.17
C GLY A 36 -8.56 2.39 12.60
N GLU A 37 -8.25 2.44 11.30
CA GLU A 37 -7.42 1.47 10.59
C GLU A 37 -5.93 1.75 10.78
N MET A 38 -5.58 2.90 11.35
CA MET A 38 -4.20 3.25 11.74
C MET A 38 -3.91 2.92 13.21
N ARG A 39 -4.85 2.31 13.94
CA ARG A 39 -4.64 1.94 15.34
C ARG A 39 -3.41 1.04 15.47
N GLY A 40 -2.53 1.41 16.42
CA GLY A 40 -1.27 0.70 16.68
C GLY A 40 -0.13 1.06 15.72
N LEU A 41 -0.35 1.99 14.79
CA LEU A 41 0.67 2.49 13.87
C LEU A 41 0.99 3.95 14.19
N ALA A 42 2.26 4.30 14.13
CA ALA A 42 2.68 5.69 14.23
C ALA A 42 2.62 6.34 12.84
N LEU A 43 2.00 7.51 12.72
CA LEU A 43 1.84 8.20 11.44
C LEU A 43 3.18 8.55 10.79
N ASN A 44 4.18 8.92 11.60
CA ASN A 44 5.53 9.20 11.13
C ASN A 44 6.19 7.97 10.50
N SER A 45 5.96 6.76 11.02
CA SER A 45 6.46 5.51 10.44
C SER A 45 5.89 5.29 9.03
N LEU A 46 4.60 5.56 8.83
CA LEU A 46 3.99 5.48 7.49
C LEU A 46 4.56 6.55 6.54
N LEU A 47 4.76 7.78 7.02
CA LEU A 47 5.38 8.86 6.23
C LEU A 47 6.84 8.57 5.86
N GLN A 48 7.54 7.77 6.66
CA GLN A 48 8.92 7.33 6.43
C GLN A 48 9.01 6.00 5.68
N LEU A 49 7.87 5.48 5.18
CA LEU A 49 7.79 4.21 4.45
C LEU A 49 8.33 3.02 5.26
N ASP A 50 8.11 3.01 6.57
CA ASP A 50 8.48 1.89 7.43
C ASP A 50 7.75 0.60 6.99
N VAL A 51 8.53 -0.39 6.59
CA VAL A 51 8.03 -1.64 5.99
C VAL A 51 7.11 -2.39 6.96
N ALA A 52 7.45 -2.48 8.24
CA ALA A 52 6.64 -3.18 9.23
C ALA A 52 5.27 -2.52 9.44
N SER A 53 5.23 -1.18 9.39
CA SER A 53 3.99 -0.42 9.46
C SER A 53 3.14 -0.61 8.20
N LEU A 54 3.76 -0.61 7.02
CA LEU A 54 3.09 -0.88 5.75
C LEU A 54 2.52 -2.30 5.69
N GLU A 55 3.28 -3.32 6.07
CA GLU A 55 2.82 -4.71 6.16
C GLU A 55 1.61 -4.87 7.07
N THR A 56 1.61 -4.14 8.19
CA THR A 56 0.51 -4.17 9.17
C THR A 56 -0.76 -3.48 8.63
N LEU A 57 -0.59 -2.48 7.78
CA LEU A 57 -1.68 -1.72 7.17
C LEU A 57 -2.23 -2.41 5.91
N ALA A 58 -1.38 -3.07 5.12
CA ALA A 58 -1.73 -3.75 3.87
C ALA A 58 -3.03 -4.56 3.93
N PRO A 59 -3.25 -5.49 4.90
CA PRO A 59 -4.47 -6.29 4.93
C PRO A 59 -5.75 -5.50 5.24
N ARG A 60 -5.63 -4.24 5.68
CA ARG A 60 -6.76 -3.39 6.06
C ARG A 60 -7.31 -2.60 4.87
N ILE A 61 -6.47 -2.34 3.86
CA ILE A 61 -6.80 -1.38 2.80
C ILE A 61 -6.56 -1.90 1.37
N THR A 62 -6.10 -3.13 1.20
CA THR A 62 -5.78 -3.71 -0.12
C THR A 62 -6.85 -4.69 -0.61
N MET A 63 -7.04 -4.74 -1.93
CA MET A 63 -7.85 -5.74 -2.62
C MET A 63 -7.14 -6.19 -3.91
N PRO A 64 -6.80 -7.48 -4.10
CA PRO A 64 -6.96 -8.59 -3.15
C PRO A 64 -6.23 -8.33 -1.82
N ILE A 65 -6.72 -8.94 -0.74
CA ILE A 65 -6.19 -8.71 0.61
C ILE A 65 -4.75 -9.21 0.69
N LEU A 66 -3.81 -8.29 0.88
CA LEU A 66 -2.41 -8.61 1.14
C LEU A 66 -2.22 -8.88 2.64
N HIS A 67 -2.38 -10.14 3.04
CA HIS A 67 -2.05 -10.59 4.38
C HIS A 67 -0.56 -10.38 4.69
N LYS A 68 -0.21 -10.28 5.97
CA LYS A 68 1.16 -10.00 6.41
C LYS A 68 2.24 -10.86 5.72
N PRO A 69 2.08 -12.19 5.56
CA PRO A 69 3.08 -13.00 4.86
C PRO A 69 3.27 -12.60 3.39
N LEU A 70 2.18 -12.21 2.70
CA LEU A 70 2.22 -11.75 1.31
C LEU A 70 2.89 -10.38 1.20
N ALA A 71 2.54 -9.45 2.09
CA ALA A 71 3.16 -8.14 2.14
C ALA A 71 4.66 -8.22 2.46
N ALA A 72 5.05 -9.09 3.40
CA ALA A 72 6.45 -9.31 3.77
C ALA A 72 7.27 -10.01 2.66
N ALA A 73 6.62 -10.78 1.78
CA ALA A 73 7.24 -11.44 0.63
C ALA A 73 7.21 -10.59 -0.65
N MET A 74 6.65 -9.38 -0.58
CA MET A 74 6.57 -8.46 -1.71
C MET A 74 7.95 -7.88 -2.04
N ALA A 75 8.22 -7.66 -3.33
CA ALA A 75 9.48 -7.07 -3.76
C ALA A 75 9.61 -5.60 -3.29
N PRO A 76 10.83 -5.07 -3.08
CA PRO A 76 11.03 -3.72 -2.54
C PRO A 76 10.46 -2.59 -3.40
N ASN A 77 10.50 -2.73 -4.73
CA ASN A 77 9.87 -1.84 -5.70
C ASN A 77 8.35 -1.79 -5.51
N ASP A 78 7.69 -2.95 -5.44
CA ASP A 78 6.25 -3.04 -5.22
C ASP A 78 5.84 -2.50 -3.84
N MET A 79 6.67 -2.74 -2.82
CA MET A 79 6.46 -2.16 -1.48
C MET A 79 6.57 -0.63 -1.51
N LEU A 80 7.50 -0.08 -2.28
CA LEU A 80 7.64 1.37 -2.48
C LEU A 80 6.43 1.94 -3.23
N GLN A 81 5.93 1.26 -4.26
CA GLN A 81 4.71 1.64 -4.97
C GLN A 81 3.53 1.72 -4.00
N PHE A 82 3.30 0.66 -3.21
CA PHE A 82 2.25 0.61 -2.19
C PHE A 82 2.41 1.73 -1.16
N GLY A 83 3.61 1.90 -0.60
CA GLY A 83 3.89 2.91 0.40
C GLY A 83 3.68 4.34 -0.11
N THR A 84 4.00 4.60 -1.38
CA THR A 84 3.77 5.91 -2.01
C THR A 84 2.28 6.26 -2.06
N GLU A 85 1.42 5.30 -2.41
CA GLU A 85 -0.04 5.49 -2.37
C GLU A 85 -0.53 5.78 -0.94
N VAL A 86 0.01 5.07 0.05
CA VAL A 86 -0.31 5.32 1.47
C VAL A 86 0.09 6.73 1.88
N VAL A 87 1.30 7.18 1.54
CA VAL A 87 1.77 8.53 1.85
C VAL A 87 0.90 9.58 1.17
N ASP A 88 0.54 9.42 -0.11
CA ASP A 88 -0.35 10.35 -0.82
C ASP A 88 -1.70 10.49 -0.10
N PHE A 89 -2.26 9.40 0.45
CA PHE A 89 -3.50 9.49 1.22
C PHE A 89 -3.38 10.29 2.52
N LEU A 90 -2.21 10.26 3.15
CA LEU A 90 -1.95 10.92 4.43
C LEU A 90 -1.60 12.40 4.28
N LEU A 91 -1.02 12.80 3.16
CA LEU A 91 -0.63 14.20 2.93
C LEU A 91 -1.85 15.14 2.93
N PRO A 92 -1.83 16.22 3.74
CA PRO A 92 -2.82 17.29 3.64
C PRO A 92 -2.82 17.92 2.25
N LYS A 93 -3.96 18.45 1.82
CA LYS A 93 -4.11 19.07 0.47
C LYS A 93 -3.02 20.11 0.16
N ALA A 94 -2.60 20.89 1.16
CA ALA A 94 -1.57 21.92 1.01
C ALA A 94 -0.14 21.37 0.85
N ALA A 95 0.10 20.13 1.28
CA ALA A 95 1.40 19.47 1.19
C ALA A 95 1.54 18.58 -0.05
N LYS A 96 0.43 18.33 -0.77
CA LYS A 96 0.50 17.63 -2.05
C LYS A 96 1.12 18.54 -3.10
N PRO A 97 2.10 18.07 -3.89
CA PRO A 97 2.52 18.81 -5.07
C PRO A 97 1.27 19.06 -5.93
N ALA A 98 1.14 20.25 -6.52
CA ALA A 98 0.02 20.56 -7.40
C ALA A 98 -0.09 19.45 -8.44
N SER A 99 -1.11 18.59 -8.33
CA SER A 99 -1.30 17.50 -9.27
C SER A 99 -1.43 18.14 -10.66
N PRO A 100 -0.60 17.76 -11.64
CA PRO A 100 -0.83 18.23 -13.00
C PRO A 100 -2.17 17.62 -13.43
N THR A 101 -3.19 18.46 -13.49
CA THR A 101 -4.43 18.14 -14.21
C THR A 101 -4.02 18.05 -15.68
N THR A 102 -3.83 16.84 -16.18
CA THR A 102 -3.70 16.55 -17.62
C THR A 102 -4.58 15.36 -17.93
#